data_AF-A0AAD0YNE7-F1
#
_entry.id   AF-A0AAD0YNE7-F1
#
_cell.length_a   1.000
_cell.length_b   1.000
_cell.length_c   1.000
_cell.angle_alpha   90.00
_cell.angle_beta   90.00
_cell.angle_gamma   90.00
#
_symmetry.space_group_name_H-M   'P 1'
#
loop_
_entity.id
_entity.type
_entity.pdbx_description
1 polymer ?
#
loop_
_entity_poly.entity_id
_entity_poly.type
_entity_poly.pdbx_seq_one_letter_code
_entity_poly.pdbx_strand_id
1 'polypeptide(L)'
;MEFYGDSSKLDFKDYGELTLFLVSDDVFIKDVSGNLIGEFNFKELDYSKGFKLTHAYSDKYEKKFKRKGLGKAAIEYFKSSKGVDVYVSLNYEPQYDGSQLTGEGEIFVKRMIEKGVLLELN
;
A
#
# COMPACT_ATOMS: atom_id res chain seq x y z
N MET A 1 -11.90 14.32 -14.81
CA MET A 1 -11.09 14.81 -13.68
C MET A 1 -9.74 14.16 -13.82
N GLU A 2 -8.74 14.91 -14.30
CA GLU A 2 -7.38 14.41 -14.48
C GLU A 2 -6.66 14.50 -13.13
N PHE A 3 -6.17 13.37 -12.64
CA PHE A 3 -5.36 13.33 -11.43
C PHE A 3 -3.91 13.60 -11.84
N TYR A 4 -3.36 14.76 -11.46
CA TYR A 4 -1.93 15.04 -11.56
C TYR A 4 -1.23 14.36 -10.38
N GLY A 5 -0.60 13.22 -10.65
CA GLY A 5 0.17 12.45 -9.67
C GLY A 5 1.24 11.65 -10.39
N ASP A 6 2.30 11.30 -9.66
CA ASP A 6 3.25 10.30 -10.13
C ASP A 6 2.47 9.01 -10.40
N SER A 7 2.80 8.32 -11.51
CA SER A 7 2.18 7.05 -11.86
C SER A 7 3.21 6.09 -12.43
N SER A 8 3.05 4.82 -12.08
CA SER A 8 3.91 3.74 -12.56
C SER A 8 3.08 2.60 -13.10
N LYS A 9 3.44 2.14 -14.31
CA LYS A 9 2.85 0.96 -14.92
C LYS A 9 3.67 -0.27 -14.55
N LEU A 10 2.98 -1.30 -14.08
CA LEU A 10 3.57 -2.58 -13.73
C LEU A 10 2.84 -3.68 -14.48
N ASP A 11 3.58 -4.46 -15.27
CA ASP A 11 3.05 -5.65 -15.91
C ASP A 11 3.19 -6.84 -14.96
N PHE A 12 2.05 -7.35 -14.51
CA PHE A 12 2.01 -8.57 -13.71
C PHE A 12 1.59 -9.72 -14.61
N LYS A 13 2.46 -10.74 -14.74
CA LYS A 13 2.24 -11.93 -15.60
C LYS A 13 0.84 -12.57 -15.50
N ASP A 14 0.18 -12.44 -14.35
CA ASP A 14 -1.14 -13.06 -14.11
C ASP A 14 -2.33 -12.09 -14.20
N TYR A 15 -2.10 -10.78 -14.37
CA TYR A 15 -3.14 -9.75 -14.34
C TYR A 15 -3.09 -8.79 -15.53
N GLY A 16 -2.03 -8.88 -16.33
CA GLY A 16 -1.70 -7.87 -17.33
C GLY A 16 -1.20 -6.59 -16.68
N GLU A 17 -1.29 -5.50 -17.43
CA GLU A 17 -0.83 -4.19 -16.99
C GLU A 17 -1.74 -3.64 -15.88
N LEU A 18 -1.11 -3.26 -14.77
CA LEU A 18 -1.72 -2.53 -13.68
C LEU A 18 -1.04 -1.17 -13.53
N THR A 19 -1.81 -0.16 -13.15
CA THR A 19 -1.29 1.20 -12.94
C THR A 19 -1.34 1.53 -11.46
N LEU A 20 -0.21 1.93 -10.90
CA LEU A 20 -0.10 2.52 -9.56
C LEU A 20 -0.10 4.04 -9.71
N PHE A 21 -0.85 4.72 -8.86
CA PHE A 21 -0.92 6.18 -8.85
C PHE A 21 -0.82 6.69 -7.42
N LEU A 22 0.02 7.71 -7.22
CA LEU A 22 0.21 8.40 -5.96
C LEU A 22 -0.61 9.70 -5.97
N VAL A 23 -1.52 9.84 -5.01
CA VAL A 23 -2.29 11.07 -4.82
C VAL A 23 -2.10 11.52 -3.38
N SER A 24 -1.45 12.67 -3.19
CA SER A 24 -0.95 13.11 -1.88
C SER A 24 -0.03 12.07 -1.25
N ASP A 25 -0.55 11.28 -0.32
CA ASP A 25 0.18 10.23 0.41
C ASP A 25 -0.50 8.87 0.27
N ASP A 26 -1.46 8.73 -0.64
CA ASP A 26 -2.17 7.49 -0.87
C ASP A 26 -1.74 6.86 -2.20
N VAL A 27 -1.44 5.56 -2.18
CA VAL A 27 -1.20 4.77 -3.39
C VAL A 27 -2.44 3.99 -3.72
N PHE A 28 -2.88 4.15 -4.95
CA PHE A 28 -3.98 3.40 -5.50
C PHE A 28 -3.51 2.55 -6.67
N ILE A 29 -4.23 1.45 -6.91
CA ILE A 29 -3.94 0.49 -7.96
C ILE A 29 -5.18 0.36 -8.84
N LYS A 30 -5.02 0.53 -10.15
CA LYS A 30 -6.06 0.37 -11.16
C LYS A 30 -5.70 -0.69 -12.19
N ASP A 31 -6.71 -1.39 -12.70
CA ASP A 31 -6.56 -2.22 -13.90
C ASP A 31 -6.57 -1.38 -15.19
N VAL A 32 -6.36 -2.02 -16.35
CA VAL A 32 -6.39 -1.36 -17.67
C VAL A 32 -7.73 -0.74 -18.03
N SER A 33 -8.82 -1.16 -17.38
CA SER A 33 -10.16 -0.58 -17.57
C SER A 33 -10.41 0.62 -16.65
N GLY A 34 -9.44 0.97 -15.79
CA GLY A 34 -9.54 2.04 -14.81
C GLY A 34 -10.27 1.66 -13.53
N ASN A 35 -10.60 0.38 -13.32
CA ASN A 35 -11.25 -0.08 -12.10
C ASN A 35 -10.26 -0.06 -10.93
N LEU A 36 -10.68 0.48 -9.79
CA LEU A 36 -9.88 0.46 -8.57
C LEU A 36 -9.79 -0.98 -8.05
N ILE A 37 -8.58 -1.50 -7.88
CA ILE A 37 -8.35 -2.86 -7.37
C ILE A 37 -7.63 -2.88 -6.02
N GLY A 38 -6.99 -1.78 -5.62
CA GLY A 38 -6.38 -1.65 -4.31
C GLY A 38 -6.04 -0.22 -3.95
N GLU A 39 -5.86 0.01 -2.67
CA GLU A 39 -5.55 1.31 -2.07
C GLU A 39 -4.74 1.10 -0.79
N PHE A 40 -3.76 1.97 -0.61
CA PHE A 40 -2.81 1.99 0.48
C PHE A 40 -2.73 3.42 0.98
N ASN A 41 -3.15 3.64 2.22
CA ASN A 41 -3.11 4.95 2.83
C ASN A 41 -1.92 5.04 3.77
N PHE A 42 -1.20 6.15 3.65
CA PHE A 42 -0.02 6.42 4.45
C PHE A 42 -0.20 7.74 5.19
N LYS A 43 0.25 7.76 6.45
CA LYS A 43 0.22 8.95 7.29
C LYS A 43 1.64 9.35 7.65
N GLU A 44 2.00 10.61 7.40
CA GLU A 44 3.30 11.12 7.81
C GLU A 44 3.48 11.00 9.33
N LEU A 45 4.66 10.58 9.76
CA LEU A 45 5.05 10.56 11.17
C LEU A 45 5.66 11.90 11.58
N ASP A 46 5.49 12.26 12.85
CA ASP A 46 6.08 13.49 13.40
C ASP A 46 7.59 13.54 13.15
N TYR A 47 8.09 14.76 12.89
CA TYR A 47 9.51 15.05 12.61
C TYR A 47 10.07 14.36 11.36
N SER A 48 9.22 14.07 10.35
CA SER A 48 9.61 13.53 9.04
C SER A 48 10.43 12.24 9.12
N LYS A 49 10.17 11.42 10.15
CA LYS A 49 10.82 10.12 10.32
C LYS A 49 10.39 9.08 9.28
N GLY A 50 9.39 9.41 8.45
CA GLY A 50 8.83 8.55 7.43
C GLY A 50 7.31 8.54 7.49
N PHE A 51 6.70 7.48 6.98
CA PHE A 51 5.24 7.34 6.93
C PHE A 51 4.80 6.06 7.62
N LYS A 52 3.65 6.08 8.29
CA LYS A 52 2.97 4.89 8.80
C LYS A 52 1.96 4.41 7.78
N LEU A 53 2.01 3.12 7.43
CA LEU A 53 0.91 2.46 6.73
C LEU A 53 -0.28 2.35 7.68
N THR A 54 -1.37 3.05 7.39
CA THR A 54 -2.59 3.07 8.22
C THR A 54 -3.68 2.17 7.67
N HIS A 55 -3.75 2.04 6.35
CA HIS A 55 -4.75 1.21 5.69
C HIS A 55 -4.17 0.57 4.43
N ALA A 56 -4.55 -0.67 4.15
CA ALA A 56 -4.15 -1.38 2.95
C ALA A 56 -5.25 -2.38 2.59
N TYR A 57 -5.80 -2.26 1.38
CA TYR A 57 -6.67 -3.27 0.82
C TYR A 57 -6.36 -3.50 -0.66
N SER A 58 -6.57 -4.75 -1.09
CA SER A 58 -6.45 -5.17 -2.50
C SER A 58 -7.58 -6.12 -2.91
N ASP A 59 -8.59 -6.25 -2.04
CA ASP A 59 -9.55 -7.36 -2.07
C ASP A 59 -11.01 -6.94 -2.05
N LYS A 60 -11.27 -5.63 -1.95
CA LYS A 60 -12.62 -5.07 -2.01
C LYS A 60 -13.32 -5.39 -3.33
N TYR A 61 -12.57 -5.75 -4.38
CA TYR A 61 -13.11 -6.01 -5.71
C TYR A 61 -12.98 -7.47 -6.14
N GLU A 62 -11.84 -8.17 -5.98
CA GLU A 62 -11.74 -9.61 -6.28
C GLU A 62 -10.60 -10.35 -5.54
N LYS A 63 -10.87 -11.59 -5.06
CA LYS A 63 -9.85 -12.46 -4.41
C LYS A 63 -8.66 -12.79 -5.31
N LYS A 64 -8.81 -12.67 -6.64
CA LYS A 64 -7.77 -13.03 -7.61
C LYS A 64 -6.49 -12.20 -7.43
N PHE A 65 -6.58 -11.00 -6.86
CA PHE A 65 -5.45 -10.06 -6.68
C PHE A 65 -4.61 -10.31 -5.41
N LYS A 66 -5.05 -11.20 -4.51
CA LYS A 66 -4.31 -11.49 -3.28
C LYS A 66 -3.03 -12.31 -3.52
N ARG A 67 -2.02 -12.07 -2.67
CA ARG A 67 -0.78 -12.87 -2.53
C ARG A 67 0.14 -12.91 -3.77
N LYS A 68 0.00 -11.98 -4.70
CA LYS A 68 0.83 -11.90 -5.92
C LYS A 68 1.80 -10.72 -5.97
N GLY A 69 2.13 -10.16 -4.81
CA GLY A 69 3.13 -9.10 -4.69
C GLY A 69 2.60 -7.68 -4.87
N LEU A 70 1.30 -7.47 -5.14
CA LEU A 70 0.73 -6.12 -5.32
C LEU A 70 0.97 -5.20 -4.12
N GLY A 71 0.75 -5.68 -2.90
CA GLY A 71 0.99 -4.85 -1.72
C GLY A 71 2.46 -4.53 -1.50
N LYS A 72 3.37 -5.43 -1.90
CA LYS A 72 4.81 -5.14 -1.89
C LYS A 72 5.13 -4.03 -2.89
N ALA A 73 4.66 -4.17 -4.13
CA ALA A 73 4.89 -3.21 -5.19
C ALA A 73 4.33 -1.82 -4.86
N ALA A 74 3.16 -1.74 -4.22
CA ALA A 74 2.55 -0.48 -3.79
C ALA A 74 3.40 0.25 -2.74
N ILE A 75 3.92 -0.48 -1.74
CA ILE A 75 4.78 0.10 -0.71
C ILE A 75 6.14 0.51 -1.31
N GLU A 76 6.75 -0.33 -2.13
CA GLU A 76 8.02 0.00 -2.79
C GLU A 76 7.88 1.20 -3.73
N TYR A 77 6.76 1.29 -4.45
CA TYR A 77 6.43 2.44 -5.27
C TYR A 77 6.34 3.72 -4.42
N PHE A 78 5.58 3.69 -3.31
CA PHE A 78 5.50 4.82 -2.38
C PHE A 78 6.88 5.26 -1.86
N LYS A 79 7.69 4.29 -1.38
CA LYS A 79 9.05 4.53 -0.89
C LYS A 79 9.92 5.19 -1.95
N SER A 80 9.86 4.70 -3.19
CA SER A 80 10.61 5.25 -4.33
C SER A 80 10.17 6.68 -4.66
N SER A 81 8.87 6.96 -4.67
CA SER A 81 8.34 8.29 -5.03
C SER A 81 8.60 9.34 -3.93
N LYS A 82 8.57 8.95 -2.66
CA LYS A 82 8.76 9.88 -1.52
C LYS A 82 10.20 9.92 -0.98
N GLY A 83 11.03 8.92 -1.27
CA GLY A 83 12.40 8.82 -0.77
C GLY A 83 12.49 8.58 0.74
N VAL A 84 11.50 7.90 1.32
CA VAL A 84 11.36 7.70 2.78
C VAL A 84 11.02 6.25 3.11
N ASP A 85 11.27 5.87 4.36
CA ASP A 85 10.84 4.58 4.89
C ASP A 85 9.36 4.59 5.28
N VAL A 86 8.77 3.39 5.22
CA VAL A 86 7.39 3.13 5.64
C VAL A 86 7.41 2.20 6.85
N TYR A 87 6.65 2.60 7.85
CA TYR A 87 6.51 1.96 9.13
C TYR A 87 5.12 1.38 9.33
N VAL A 88 4.99 0.49 10.30
CA VAL A 88 3.72 -0.07 10.76
C VAL A 88 3.75 -0.24 12.27
N SER A 89 2.60 -0.05 12.91
CA SER A 89 2.43 -0.38 14.33
C SER A 89 1.88 -1.80 14.43
N LEU A 90 2.50 -2.66 15.25
CA LEU A 90 1.98 -4.01 15.51
C LEU A 90 0.80 -4.04 16.50
N ASN A 91 0.35 -2.89 16.98
CA ASN A 91 -0.84 -2.81 17.82
C ASN A 91 -2.08 -3.10 16.97
N TYR A 92 -2.43 -4.40 16.89
CA TYR A 92 -3.56 -4.96 16.15
C TYR A 92 -4.92 -4.66 16.80
N GLU A 93 -4.96 -3.88 17.88
CA GLU A 93 -6.22 -3.38 18.42
C GLU A 93 -6.87 -2.41 17.42
N PRO A 94 -8.21 -2.40 17.31
CA PRO A 94 -8.91 -1.42 16.48
C PRO A 94 -8.54 -0.01 16.95
N GLN A 95 -7.71 0.69 16.17
CA GLN A 95 -7.32 2.05 16.52
C GLN A 95 -8.48 2.98 16.16
N TYR A 96 -8.90 3.81 17.12
CA TYR A 96 -9.94 4.83 16.91
C TYR A 96 -9.50 5.93 15.92
N ASP A 97 -8.24 5.90 15.45
CA ASP A 97 -7.69 6.82 14.46
C ASP A 97 -8.01 6.41 13.00
N GLY A 98 -8.75 5.31 12.80
CA GLY A 98 -9.16 4.82 11.49
C GLY A 98 -8.11 3.94 10.80
N SER A 99 -6.98 3.67 11.44
CA SER A 99 -6.02 2.67 10.93
C SER A 99 -6.56 1.26 11.16
N GLN A 100 -6.97 0.61 10.07
CA GLN A 100 -7.45 -0.77 10.07
C GLN A 100 -6.83 -1.54 8.92
N LEU A 101 -6.01 -2.54 9.27
CA LEU A 101 -5.57 -3.54 8.33
C LEU A 101 -6.66 -4.62 8.24
N THR A 102 -7.44 -4.63 7.16
CA THR A 102 -8.58 -5.55 7.02
C THR A 102 -8.14 -6.94 6.53
N GLY A 103 -8.84 -7.99 6.96
CA GLY A 103 -8.66 -9.36 6.45
C GLY A 103 -7.37 -10.04 6.91
N GLU A 104 -6.50 -10.47 5.98
CA GLU A 104 -5.21 -11.11 6.28
C GLU A 104 -4.09 -10.09 6.58
N GLY A 105 -4.45 -8.92 7.12
CA GLY A 105 -3.59 -7.76 7.30
C GLY A 105 -2.35 -8.06 8.15
N GLU A 106 -2.50 -8.80 9.24
CA GLU A 106 -1.39 -9.21 10.12
C GLU A 106 -0.35 -10.07 9.36
N ILE A 107 -0.81 -11.07 8.63
CA ILE A 107 0.07 -11.95 7.84
C ILE A 107 0.78 -11.16 6.73
N PHE A 108 0.07 -10.22 6.11
CA PHE A 108 0.66 -9.32 5.13
C PHE A 108 1.77 -8.47 5.74
N VAL A 109 1.50 -7.79 6.86
CA VAL A 109 2.46 -6.94 7.56
C VAL A 109 3.69 -7.73 7.98
N LYS A 110 3.50 -8.88 8.64
CA LYS A 110 4.61 -9.74 9.07
C LYS A 110 5.52 -10.10 7.89
N ARG A 111 4.94 -10.50 6.76
CA ARG A 111 5.71 -10.84 5.55
C ARG A 111 6.42 -9.63 4.93
N MET A 112 5.86 -8.43 5.03
CA MET A 112 6.52 -7.23 4.52
C MET A 112 7.69 -6.80 5.40
N ILE A 113 7.56 -6.96 6.72
CA ILE A 113 8.66 -6.75 7.67
C ILE A 113 9.77 -7.76 7.43
N GLU A 114 9.44 -9.07 7.33
CA GLU A 114 10.42 -10.13 7.02
C GLU A 114 11.17 -9.88 5.69
N LYS A 115 10.53 -9.17 4.74
CA LYS A 115 11.12 -8.80 3.45
C LYS A 115 11.86 -7.46 3.45
N GLY A 116 11.92 -6.74 4.58
CA GLY A 116 12.53 -5.41 4.69
C GLY A 116 11.78 -4.30 3.95
N VAL A 117 10.51 -4.54 3.58
CA VAL A 117 9.67 -3.57 2.86
C VAL A 117 9.04 -2.58 3.83
N LEU A 118 8.61 -3.07 4.99
CA LEU A 118 8.10 -2.28 6.12
C LEU A 118 9.07 -2.35 7.29
N LEU A 119 9.09 -1.30 8.10
CA LEU A 119 9.77 -1.24 9.38
C LEU A 119 8.75 -1.23 10.54
N GLU A 120 9.13 -1.79 11.68
CA GLU A 120 8.30 -1.74 12.88
C GLU A 120 8.50 -0.40 13.61
N LEU A 121 7.39 0.23 14.00
CA LEU A 121 7.40 1.36 14.94
C LEU A 121 7.52 0.80 16.37
N ASN A 122 8.65 1.06 17.01
CA ASN A 122 8.87 0.82 18.44
C ASN A 122 8.11 1.82 19.32
#